data_AF-A0A7C5S027-F1
#
_entry.id   AF-A0A7C5S027-F1
#
_cell.length_a   1.000
_cell.length_b   1.000
_cell.length_c   1.000
_cell.angle_alpha   90.00
_cell.angle_beta   90.00
_cell.angle_gamma   90.00
#
_symmetry.space_group_name_H-M   'P 1'
#
loop_
_entity.id
_entity.type
_entity.pdbx_description
1 polymer ?
#
loop_
_entity_poly.entity_id
_entity_poly.type
_entity_poly.pdbx_seq_one_letter_code
_entity_poly.pdbx_strand_id
1 'polypeptide(L)'
;MKIFVFLSASFLLATGCEHIDGSKISDSSEGYYECSKDMECGIGRYCSNQGICSIDCVSSKDCMYIADKEGLSNDFYCSSCGRCLPVGSRDNSCIVARDVLCQTNEECKSRLSNDYSCNENGLCVKKCSSENDCKRIGRGWSCGENGFCSRKCLCDKDCFFFGWGYECMLPEGVSESENCNSEKPIYGECVPREGGIDWGKDLNEQKPSFDYIGVWGWNVNYAVRTTGLPLVSQQDSVSIAYGLAKIIQNSKNGIDIHLKLCSIRLKNFKEDDSEFEDLAYIIVPDAYSDSIPVLINSVNSVPEMKKDSTFDTDIVLDVRGARLPDPWNTPLPDFEDTQYAYDQDRDGKIGMTTFVNGILTGEVYNTQRWWVKYHIKVLSREQMSGLIDFNSEETIVGASNKIFLTKINVVRHPQADRSYFRALRVLEDTDCKTLLEMKDREDSFLKFTPHYKE
;
A
#
# COMPACT_ATOMS: atom_id res chain seq x y z
N MET A 1 7.41 -40.52 68.76
CA MET A 1 6.19 -39.83 69.21
C MET A 1 6.37 -38.35 68.91
N LYS A 2 5.41 -37.72 68.24
CA LYS A 2 5.48 -36.36 67.65
C LYS A 2 6.02 -35.31 68.62
N ILE A 3 6.95 -34.46 68.15
CA ILE A 3 7.20 -33.13 68.72
C ILE A 3 7.35 -32.13 67.57
N PHE A 4 6.48 -31.13 67.59
CA PHE A 4 6.44 -29.89 66.79
C PHE A 4 7.59 -28.96 67.20
N VAL A 5 8.20 -28.24 66.24
CA VAL A 5 8.39 -26.76 66.25
C VAL A 5 8.77 -26.34 64.83
N PHE A 6 7.99 -25.48 64.18
CA PHE A 6 8.50 -24.61 63.11
C PHE A 6 7.90 -23.21 63.28
N LEU A 7 8.79 -22.27 63.61
CA LEU A 7 8.60 -20.83 63.46
C LEU A 7 8.47 -20.48 61.97
N SER A 8 7.56 -19.59 61.62
CA SER A 8 7.85 -18.58 60.59
C SER A 8 6.98 -17.34 60.82
N ALA A 9 7.67 -16.22 60.81
CA ALA A 9 7.22 -14.92 61.25
C ALA A 9 6.46 -14.18 60.15
N SER A 10 5.41 -13.47 60.56
CA SER A 10 4.82 -12.37 59.82
C SER A 10 5.81 -11.20 59.75
N PHE A 11 6.08 -10.69 58.55
CA PHE A 11 6.73 -9.39 58.36
C PHE A 11 5.93 -8.54 57.38
N LEU A 12 5.82 -7.27 57.74
CA LEU A 12 4.98 -6.24 57.17
C LEU A 12 5.40 -5.82 55.76
N LEU A 13 4.40 -5.62 54.90
CA LEU A 13 4.51 -4.89 53.64
C LEU A 13 4.38 -3.39 53.93
N ALA A 14 5.48 -2.64 53.75
CA ALA A 14 5.46 -1.19 53.58
C ALA A 14 6.76 -0.72 52.90
N THR A 15 6.76 -0.69 51.57
CA THR A 15 7.67 0.11 50.74
C THR A 15 6.76 0.71 49.66
N GLY A 16 6.49 2.01 49.62
CA GLY A 16 7.46 3.09 49.51
C GLY A 16 7.71 3.31 48.02
N CYS A 17 6.90 4.15 47.37
CA CYS A 17 7.18 4.65 46.01
C CYS A 17 8.45 5.50 46.09
N GLU A 18 9.60 4.92 45.80
CA GLU A 18 10.80 5.68 45.50
C GLU A 18 10.66 6.30 44.11
N HIS A 19 10.83 7.63 44.08
CA HIS A 19 10.96 8.43 42.88
C HIS A 19 12.25 7.98 42.18
N ILE A 20 12.13 7.23 41.08
CA ILE A 20 13.29 6.82 40.30
C ILE A 20 13.69 8.02 39.42
N ASP A 21 14.73 8.75 39.81
CA ASP A 21 15.51 9.64 38.93
C ASP A 21 16.31 8.77 37.94
N GLY A 22 15.59 8.01 37.11
CA GLY A 22 16.17 7.23 36.04
C GLY A 22 16.58 8.16 34.90
N SER A 23 17.85 8.10 34.49
CA SER A 23 18.32 8.68 33.24
C SER A 23 17.37 8.31 32.09
N LYS A 24 17.13 9.26 31.17
CA LYS A 24 16.31 9.07 29.96
C LYS A 24 16.53 7.68 29.38
N ILE A 25 15.45 6.92 29.20
CA ILE A 25 15.46 5.63 28.50
C ILE A 25 15.86 5.94 27.05
N SER A 26 17.15 5.75 26.74
CA SER A 26 17.72 5.91 25.40
C SER A 26 17.96 4.54 24.77
N ASP A 27 17.08 3.58 25.01
CA ASP A 27 17.23 2.25 24.43
C ASP A 27 16.51 2.20 23.08
N SER A 28 17.29 2.40 22.02
CA SER A 28 16.82 2.27 20.62
C SER A 28 16.22 0.88 20.32
N SER A 29 16.45 -0.12 21.19
CA SER A 29 15.86 -1.45 21.03
C SER A 29 14.36 -1.52 21.30
N GLU A 30 13.76 -0.53 21.96
CA GLU A 30 12.31 -0.44 22.15
C GLU A 30 11.58 0.34 21.03
N GLY A 31 12.29 0.74 19.97
CA GLY A 31 11.70 1.40 18.80
C GLY A 31 11.41 2.90 18.97
N TYR A 32 11.92 3.52 20.05
CA TYR A 32 11.95 4.97 20.21
C TYR A 32 13.17 5.54 19.50
N TYR A 33 12.94 6.45 18.55
CA TYR A 33 14.02 7.18 17.88
C TYR A 33 14.08 8.60 18.45
N GLU A 34 15.28 9.10 18.72
CA GLU A 34 15.45 10.50 19.06
C GLU A 34 15.13 11.37 17.85
N CYS A 35 14.41 12.47 18.05
CA CYS A 35 14.21 13.47 17.02
C CYS A 35 14.27 14.89 17.60
N SER A 36 14.58 15.83 16.71
CA SER A 36 14.56 17.28 16.95
C SER A 36 13.40 17.96 16.22
N LYS A 37 12.84 17.29 15.20
CA LYS A 37 11.71 17.73 14.38
C LYS A 37 10.85 16.55 13.97
N ASP A 38 9.56 16.76 13.81
CA ASP A 38 8.58 15.72 13.44
C ASP A 38 8.95 14.97 12.17
N MET A 39 9.50 15.68 11.18
CA MET A 39 9.98 15.12 9.92
C MET A 39 11.10 14.08 10.06
N GLU A 40 11.83 14.05 11.18
CA GLU A 40 12.84 13.02 11.48
C GLU A 40 12.21 11.73 11.99
N CYS A 41 11.00 11.81 12.53
CA CYS A 41 10.32 10.71 13.21
C CYS A 41 9.57 9.78 12.22
N GLY A 42 9.44 10.18 10.96
CA GLY A 42 8.72 9.47 9.91
C GLY A 42 7.21 9.71 9.94
N ILE A 43 6.51 9.22 8.91
CA ILE A 43 5.07 9.46 8.73
C ILE A 43 4.26 8.74 9.82
N GLY A 44 3.20 9.39 10.30
CA GLY A 44 2.38 8.91 11.41
C GLY A 44 3.06 8.96 12.78
N ARG A 45 4.20 9.64 12.89
CA ARG A 45 4.87 9.89 14.17
C ARG A 45 5.29 11.35 14.26
N TYR A 46 5.39 11.84 15.48
CA TYR A 46 5.85 13.20 15.75
C TYR A 46 6.96 13.22 16.79
N CYS A 47 7.72 14.32 16.82
CA CYS A 47 8.73 14.56 17.83
C CYS A 47 8.03 15.07 19.08
N SER A 48 7.96 14.24 20.11
CA SER A 48 7.46 14.68 21.40
C SER A 48 8.36 15.77 21.99
N ASN A 49 7.85 16.48 22.99
CA ASN A 49 8.62 17.45 23.78
C ASN A 49 9.83 16.83 24.50
N GLN A 50 9.88 15.50 24.62
CA GLN A 50 11.00 14.78 25.20
C GLN A 50 12.15 14.52 24.21
N GLY A 51 11.93 14.84 22.92
CA GLY A 51 12.87 14.59 21.83
C GLY A 51 12.84 13.15 21.32
N ILE A 52 11.69 12.48 21.42
CA ILE A 52 11.49 11.09 20.96
C ILE A 52 10.28 10.99 20.02
N CYS A 53 10.39 10.14 19.02
CA CYS A 53 9.30 9.81 18.10
C CYS A 53 8.14 9.17 18.86
N SER A 54 6.95 9.73 18.72
CA SER A 54 5.72 9.25 19.38
C SER A 54 4.55 9.19 18.40
N ILE A 55 3.48 8.50 18.81
CA ILE A 55 2.22 8.38 18.08
C ILE A 55 1.08 8.34 19.11
N ASP A 56 0.13 9.26 18.99
CA ASP A 56 -1.09 9.30 19.80
C ASP A 56 -2.20 8.43 19.18
N CYS A 57 -2.24 8.33 17.85
CA CYS A 57 -3.30 7.65 17.10
C CYS A 57 -2.84 7.07 15.76
N VAL A 58 -3.54 6.03 15.30
CA VAL A 58 -3.46 5.48 13.93
C VAL A 58 -4.72 5.80 13.13
N SER A 59 -5.83 6.05 13.81
CA SER A 59 -7.09 6.47 13.22
C SER A 59 -7.77 7.50 14.11
N SER A 60 -8.67 8.30 13.54
CA SER A 60 -9.47 9.25 14.33
C SER A 60 -10.26 8.58 15.45
N LYS A 61 -10.55 7.27 15.31
CA LYS A 61 -11.18 6.46 16.35
C LYS A 61 -10.30 6.29 17.60
N ASP A 62 -8.97 6.25 17.45
CA ASP A 62 -8.05 6.10 18.58
C ASP A 62 -8.05 7.35 19.47
N CYS A 63 -8.31 8.51 18.87
CA CYS A 63 -8.39 9.77 19.60
C CYS A 63 -9.57 9.87 20.55
N MET A 64 -10.62 9.08 20.31
CA MET A 64 -11.76 9.02 21.23
C MET A 64 -11.33 8.51 22.62
N TYR A 65 -10.38 7.57 22.69
CA TYR A 65 -9.89 7.05 23.98
C TYR A 65 -9.09 8.09 24.77
N ILE A 66 -8.36 8.97 24.07
CA ILE A 66 -7.60 10.06 24.70
C ILE A 66 -8.57 11.15 25.17
N ALA A 67 -9.54 11.54 24.33
CA ALA A 67 -10.54 12.54 24.67
C ALA A 67 -11.35 12.14 25.91
N ASP A 68 -11.79 10.88 26.00
CA ASP A 68 -12.52 10.34 27.15
C ASP A 68 -11.69 10.39 28.45
N LYS A 69 -10.39 10.06 28.36
CA LYS A 69 -9.48 10.07 29.52
C LYS A 69 -9.23 11.48 30.04
N GLU A 70 -9.21 12.47 29.14
CA GLU A 70 -8.93 13.86 29.47
C GLU A 70 -10.20 14.71 29.71
N GLY A 71 -11.39 14.12 29.54
CA GLY A 71 -12.67 14.83 29.70
C GLY A 71 -12.89 15.91 28.63
N LEU A 72 -12.29 15.74 27.46
CA LEU A 72 -12.41 16.65 26.32
C LEU A 72 -13.64 16.26 25.46
N SER A 73 -14.12 17.17 24.60
CA SER A 73 -15.22 16.83 23.69
C SER A 73 -14.79 15.72 22.72
N ASN A 74 -15.73 14.88 22.28
CA ASN A 74 -15.44 13.72 21.41
C ASN A 74 -15.05 14.09 19.96
N ASP A 75 -14.77 15.36 19.70
CA ASP A 75 -14.48 15.87 18.36
C ASP A 75 -12.96 15.94 18.15
N PHE A 76 -12.28 14.79 18.13
CA PHE A 76 -10.88 14.69 17.76
C PHE A 76 -10.70 13.85 16.49
N TYR A 77 -9.69 14.19 15.70
CA TYR A 77 -9.25 13.43 14.55
C TYR A 77 -7.77 13.10 14.65
N CYS A 78 -7.35 12.03 13.98
CA CYS A 78 -5.96 11.66 13.91
C CYS A 78 -5.28 12.39 12.77
N SER A 79 -4.26 13.19 13.07
CA SER A 79 -3.44 13.85 12.07
C SER A 79 -2.51 12.88 11.34
N SER A 80 -1.96 13.34 10.22
CA SER A 80 -0.95 12.64 9.41
C SER A 80 0.34 12.26 10.17
N CYS A 81 0.59 12.90 11.32
CA CYS A 81 1.71 12.59 12.22
C CYS A 81 1.31 11.71 13.39
N GLY A 82 0.09 11.18 13.34
CA GLY A 82 -0.44 10.37 14.42
C GLY A 82 -0.65 11.16 15.71
N ARG A 83 -0.87 12.49 15.65
CA ARG A 83 -1.36 13.27 16.80
C ARG A 83 -2.87 13.34 16.82
N CYS A 84 -3.45 13.28 18.02
CA CYS A 84 -4.87 13.56 18.20
C CYS A 84 -5.13 15.05 18.31
N LEU A 85 -5.85 15.61 17.35
CA LEU A 85 -6.16 17.04 17.28
C LEU A 85 -7.67 17.27 17.29
N PRO A 86 -8.16 18.38 17.87
CA PRO A 86 -9.58 18.73 17.78
C PRO A 86 -10.02 18.91 16.31
N VAL A 87 -11.23 18.49 15.97
CA VAL A 87 -11.82 18.69 14.63
C VAL A 87 -11.77 20.18 14.25
N GLY A 88 -11.27 20.47 13.05
CA GLY A 88 -11.03 21.83 12.56
C GLY A 88 -9.65 22.41 12.91
N SER A 89 -8.87 21.74 13.77
CA SER A 89 -7.45 22.02 13.97
C SER A 89 -6.61 21.40 12.84
N ARG A 90 -5.36 21.83 12.67
CA ARG A 90 -4.43 21.28 11.67
C ARG A 90 -3.07 21.00 12.29
N ASP A 91 -2.46 19.85 11.96
CA ASP A 91 -1.07 19.57 12.35
C ASP A 91 -0.10 20.25 11.38
N ASN A 92 0.33 21.46 11.72
CA ASN A 92 1.28 22.23 10.91
C ASN A 92 2.70 21.64 10.90
N SER A 93 2.96 20.66 11.74
CA SER A 93 4.29 20.10 11.98
C SER A 93 4.55 18.89 11.09
N CYS A 94 3.47 18.26 10.60
CA CYS A 94 3.51 17.00 9.87
C CYS A 94 3.38 17.15 8.37
N ILE A 95 3.90 18.22 7.82
CA ILE A 95 3.78 18.44 6.40
C ILE A 95 4.92 17.72 5.72
N VAL A 96 4.71 16.43 5.43
CA VAL A 96 5.38 15.81 4.29
C VAL A 96 5.19 16.78 3.13
N ALA A 97 6.27 17.18 2.47
CA ALA A 97 6.35 18.33 1.55
C ALA A 97 5.29 18.41 0.43
N ARG A 98 4.41 17.41 0.33
CA ARG A 98 3.44 17.20 -0.72
C ARG A 98 2.14 17.99 -0.59
N ASP A 99 1.78 18.51 0.58
CA ASP A 99 0.54 19.28 0.79
C ASP A 99 0.76 20.51 1.72
N VAL A 100 1.91 21.19 1.61
CA VAL A 100 2.14 22.43 2.36
C VAL A 100 1.23 23.52 1.83
N LEU A 101 0.21 23.86 2.61
CA LEU A 101 -0.58 25.04 2.35
C LEU A 101 0.28 26.30 2.46
N CYS A 102 0.03 27.23 1.56
CA CYS A 102 0.74 28.47 1.44
C CYS A 102 -0.19 29.59 1.00
N GLN A 103 0.19 30.80 1.38
CA GLN A 103 -0.36 32.05 0.85
C GLN A 103 0.67 32.76 -0.03
N THR A 104 1.96 32.44 0.15
CA THR A 104 3.06 33.09 -0.57
C THR A 104 4.13 32.09 -0.98
N ASN A 105 4.91 32.45 -2.01
CA ASN A 105 6.05 31.66 -2.44
C ASN A 105 7.12 31.55 -1.34
N GLU A 106 7.28 32.60 -0.55
CA GLU A 106 8.28 32.69 0.53
C GLU A 106 7.99 31.68 1.64
N GLU A 107 6.72 31.42 1.95
CA GLU A 107 6.32 30.35 2.87
C GLU A 107 6.81 28.99 2.36
N CYS A 108 6.57 28.67 1.09
CA CYS A 108 7.04 27.41 0.49
C CYS A 108 8.56 27.28 0.51
N LYS A 109 9.26 28.35 0.13
CA LYS A 109 10.73 28.35 0.12
C LYS A 109 11.32 28.15 1.51
N SER A 110 10.73 28.78 2.52
CA SER A 110 11.18 28.69 3.91
C SER A 110 10.94 27.32 4.53
N ARG A 111 9.84 26.65 4.15
CA ARG A 111 9.44 25.34 4.70
C ARG A 111 10.09 24.17 3.96
N LEU A 112 10.29 24.29 2.65
CA LEU A 112 10.73 23.20 1.78
C LEU A 112 12.10 23.48 1.16
N SER A 113 12.12 24.23 0.05
CA SER A 113 13.36 24.66 -0.63
C SER A 113 13.06 25.76 -1.65
N ASN A 114 14.11 26.40 -2.17
CA ASN A 114 14.00 27.44 -3.19
C ASN A 114 13.31 27.01 -4.50
N ASP A 115 13.18 25.70 -4.73
CA ASP A 115 12.54 25.15 -5.93
C ASP A 115 11.00 25.10 -5.80
N TYR A 116 10.45 25.43 -4.63
CA TYR A 116 9.01 25.41 -4.38
C TYR A 116 8.37 26.79 -4.49
N SER A 117 7.10 26.83 -4.85
CA SER A 117 6.29 28.04 -4.98
C SER A 117 4.83 27.71 -4.69
N CYS A 118 4.05 28.72 -4.30
CA CYS A 118 2.65 28.58 -4.00
C CYS A 118 1.82 28.63 -5.27
N ASN A 119 1.05 27.58 -5.56
CA ASN A 119 0.12 27.59 -6.69
C ASN A 119 -1.19 28.30 -6.33
N GLU A 120 -2.09 28.41 -7.31
CA GLU A 120 -3.40 29.06 -7.17
C GLU A 120 -4.33 28.37 -6.17
N ASN A 121 -4.09 27.08 -5.90
CA ASN A 121 -4.81 26.29 -4.90
C ASN A 121 -4.25 26.48 -3.49
N GLY A 122 -3.28 27.38 -3.32
CA GLY A 122 -2.63 27.63 -2.03
C GLY A 122 -1.78 26.44 -1.56
N LEU A 123 -1.19 25.67 -2.47
CA LEU A 123 -0.31 24.54 -2.17
C LEU A 123 1.11 24.79 -2.68
N CYS A 124 2.10 24.38 -1.90
CA CYS A 124 3.49 24.42 -2.31
C CYS A 124 3.77 23.34 -3.34
N VAL A 125 4.04 23.77 -4.55
CA VAL A 125 4.39 22.93 -5.69
C VAL A 125 5.84 23.18 -6.10
N LYS A 126 6.51 22.15 -6.57
CA LYS A 126 7.87 22.27 -7.10
C LYS A 126 7.81 22.83 -8.52
N LYS A 127 8.65 23.80 -8.84
CA LYS A 127 8.86 24.28 -10.21
C LYS A 127 9.51 23.21 -11.07
N CYS A 128 9.16 23.19 -12.36
CA CYS A 128 9.76 22.32 -13.34
C CYS A 128 9.94 23.02 -14.68
N SER A 129 10.97 22.58 -15.39
CA SER A 129 11.27 22.91 -16.78
C SER A 129 11.19 21.68 -17.68
N SER A 130 11.19 20.49 -17.09
CA SER A 130 11.10 19.20 -17.76
C SER A 130 10.48 18.14 -16.87
N GLU A 131 10.01 17.04 -17.47
CA GLU A 131 9.50 15.87 -16.76
C GLU A 131 10.51 15.30 -15.74
N ASN A 132 11.81 15.41 -16.03
CA ASN A 132 12.86 14.91 -15.13
C ASN A 132 12.93 15.68 -13.80
N ASP A 133 12.48 16.94 -13.76
CA ASP A 133 12.43 17.73 -12.51
C ASP A 133 11.40 17.15 -11.53
N CYS A 134 10.33 16.56 -12.07
CA CYS A 134 9.20 16.00 -11.35
C CYS A 134 9.39 14.53 -10.98
N LYS A 135 10.10 13.75 -11.82
CA LYS A 135 10.45 12.35 -11.50
C LYS A 135 11.15 12.19 -10.14
N ARG A 136 11.92 13.20 -9.72
CA ARG A 136 12.60 13.21 -8.40
C ARG A 136 11.65 13.37 -7.21
N ILE A 137 10.45 13.91 -7.41
CA ILE A 137 9.41 14.02 -6.37
C ILE A 137 8.79 12.65 -6.09
N GLY A 138 8.76 11.81 -7.12
CA GLY A 138 8.30 10.43 -7.07
C GLY A 138 7.37 10.12 -8.23
N ARG A 139 6.87 8.88 -8.20
CA ARG A 139 5.90 8.33 -9.15
C ARG A 139 4.63 9.18 -9.26
N GLY A 140 4.07 9.25 -10.48
CA GLY A 140 2.84 9.98 -10.80
C GLY A 140 2.98 11.50 -10.95
N TRP A 141 4.19 12.06 -10.77
CA TRP A 141 4.44 13.49 -10.98
C TRP A 141 4.95 13.76 -12.38
N SER A 142 4.38 14.80 -12.99
CA SER A 142 4.79 15.27 -14.32
C SER A 142 4.90 16.78 -14.34
N CYS A 143 5.62 17.31 -15.32
CA CYS A 143 5.70 18.76 -15.48
C CYS A 143 4.44 19.28 -16.19
N GLY A 144 3.68 20.11 -15.47
CA GLY A 144 2.51 20.80 -16.01
C GLY A 144 2.91 21.94 -16.94
N GLU A 145 1.98 22.36 -17.80
CA GLU A 145 2.18 23.49 -18.72
C GLU A 145 2.41 24.82 -17.99
N ASN A 146 1.94 24.91 -16.74
CA ASN A 146 2.16 26.02 -15.84
C ASN A 146 3.60 26.07 -15.25
N GLY A 147 4.48 25.13 -15.62
CA GLY A 147 5.85 25.05 -15.11
C GLY A 147 5.94 24.55 -13.68
N PHE A 148 4.92 23.85 -13.19
CA PHE A 148 4.92 23.21 -11.88
C PHE A 148 4.74 21.70 -12.03
N CYS A 149 5.38 20.95 -11.14
CA CYS A 149 5.09 19.53 -11.04
C CYS A 149 3.67 19.35 -10.55
N SER A 150 2.85 18.65 -11.34
CA SER A 150 1.49 18.28 -10.97
C SER A 150 1.28 16.78 -11.13
N ARG A 151 0.26 16.27 -10.45
CA ARG A 151 -0.12 14.86 -10.42
C ARG A 151 -1.15 14.64 -11.52
N LYS A 152 -0.76 14.09 -12.66
CA LYS A 152 -1.69 13.88 -13.78
C LYS A 152 -2.54 12.64 -13.56
N CYS A 153 -3.80 12.70 -13.96
CA CYS A 153 -4.74 11.58 -13.89
C CYS A 153 -5.66 11.55 -15.10
N LEU A 154 -6.25 10.39 -15.36
CA LEU A 154 -7.29 10.21 -16.37
C LEU A 154 -8.65 9.92 -15.75
N CYS A 155 -8.64 9.37 -14.54
CA CYS A 155 -9.79 9.01 -13.72
C CYS A 155 -9.35 8.90 -12.24
N ASP A 156 -10.31 8.82 -11.33
CA ASP A 156 -10.08 8.83 -9.88
C ASP A 156 -9.11 7.74 -9.43
N LYS A 157 -9.20 6.55 -10.05
CA LYS A 157 -8.36 5.41 -9.70
C LYS A 157 -6.86 5.63 -9.93
N ASP A 158 -6.49 6.58 -10.78
CA ASP A 158 -5.09 6.95 -10.99
C ASP A 158 -4.57 7.75 -9.80
N CYS A 159 -5.46 8.44 -9.08
CA CYS A 159 -5.12 9.25 -7.92
C CYS A 159 -5.02 8.46 -6.61
N PHE A 160 -5.55 7.23 -6.55
CA PHE A 160 -5.48 6.42 -5.33
C PHE A 160 -4.06 6.00 -4.94
N PHE A 161 -3.07 6.15 -5.82
CA PHE A 161 -1.66 6.05 -5.43
C PHE A 161 -1.27 7.10 -4.38
N PHE A 162 -1.95 8.26 -4.38
CA PHE A 162 -1.78 9.34 -3.43
C PHE A 162 -2.64 9.19 -2.17
N GLY A 163 -3.41 8.10 -2.05
CA GLY A 163 -4.35 7.85 -0.96
C GLY A 163 -5.80 7.87 -1.43
N TRP A 164 -6.69 7.27 -0.64
CA TRP A 164 -8.11 7.12 -0.98
C TRP A 164 -8.93 8.41 -0.85
N GLY A 165 -8.35 9.44 -0.24
CA GLY A 165 -8.93 10.79 -0.13
C GLY A 165 -8.60 11.69 -1.32
N TYR A 166 -8.11 11.13 -2.42
CA TYR A 166 -7.80 11.86 -3.65
C TYR A 166 -8.74 11.47 -4.79
N GLU A 167 -9.01 12.42 -5.67
CA GLU A 167 -9.82 12.25 -6.87
C GLU A 167 -9.20 12.97 -8.06
N CYS A 168 -9.66 12.64 -9.26
CA CYS A 168 -9.18 13.24 -10.48
C CYS A 168 -10.06 14.42 -10.89
N MET A 169 -9.52 15.63 -10.79
CA MET A 169 -10.19 16.82 -11.31
C MET A 169 -9.93 16.94 -12.81
N LEU A 170 -10.89 16.48 -13.61
CA LEU A 170 -10.87 16.60 -15.07
C LEU A 170 -11.34 18.00 -15.51
N PRO A 171 -10.91 18.50 -16.69
CA PRO A 171 -11.44 19.74 -17.26
C PRO A 171 -12.96 19.70 -17.44
N GLU A 172 -13.60 20.88 -17.39
CA GLU A 172 -15.05 20.99 -17.54
C GLU A 172 -15.55 20.35 -18.85
N GLY A 173 -16.61 19.55 -18.75
CA GLY A 173 -17.21 18.85 -19.88
C GLY A 173 -16.55 17.51 -20.25
N VAL A 174 -15.49 17.09 -19.56
CA VAL A 174 -14.86 15.78 -19.77
C VAL A 174 -15.53 14.72 -18.87
N SER A 175 -16.12 13.70 -19.48
CA SER A 175 -16.68 12.55 -18.76
C SER A 175 -15.57 11.61 -18.29
N GLU A 176 -15.51 11.33 -16.98
CA GLU A 176 -14.48 10.45 -16.41
C GLU A 176 -14.48 9.04 -17.02
N SER A 177 -15.65 8.44 -17.16
CA SER A 177 -15.79 7.06 -17.65
C SER A 177 -15.39 6.90 -19.12
N GLU A 178 -15.66 7.92 -19.94
CA GLU A 178 -15.25 7.99 -21.34
C GLU A 178 -13.74 8.29 -21.45
N ASN A 179 -13.25 9.22 -20.62
CA ASN A 179 -11.86 9.66 -20.65
C ASN A 179 -10.87 8.57 -20.25
N CYS A 180 -11.18 7.84 -19.17
CA CYS A 180 -10.34 6.78 -18.61
C CYS A 180 -10.02 5.68 -19.65
N ASN A 181 -10.96 5.43 -20.57
CA ASN A 181 -10.86 4.39 -21.61
C ASN A 181 -10.54 4.93 -23.01
N SER A 182 -10.39 6.25 -23.16
CA SER A 182 -10.11 6.90 -24.45
C SER A 182 -8.70 6.58 -24.95
N GLU A 183 -8.57 6.38 -26.27
CA GLU A 183 -7.27 6.33 -26.97
C GLU A 183 -6.53 7.68 -26.92
N LYS A 184 -7.28 8.77 -26.74
CA LYS A 184 -6.77 10.14 -26.62
C LYS A 184 -7.34 10.75 -25.35
N PRO A 185 -6.84 10.33 -24.18
CA PRO A 185 -7.36 10.83 -22.92
C PRO A 185 -6.95 12.30 -22.74
N ILE A 186 -7.81 13.06 -22.07
CA ILE A 186 -7.54 14.40 -21.56
C ILE A 186 -7.06 14.22 -20.12
N TYR A 187 -5.92 14.82 -19.79
CA TYR A 187 -5.36 14.73 -18.44
C TYR A 187 -6.03 15.75 -17.52
N GLY A 188 -6.43 15.28 -16.34
CA GLY A 188 -6.77 16.12 -15.19
C GLY A 188 -5.64 16.17 -14.17
N GLU A 189 -5.96 16.70 -12.99
CA GLU A 189 -5.05 16.75 -11.85
C GLU A 189 -5.61 16.00 -10.64
N CYS A 190 -4.76 15.24 -9.96
CA CYS A 190 -5.14 14.63 -8.69
C CYS A 190 -5.19 15.69 -7.61
N VAL A 191 -6.35 15.82 -6.99
CA VAL A 191 -6.60 16.74 -5.88
C VAL A 191 -7.18 16.00 -4.68
N PRO A 192 -7.00 16.52 -3.47
CA PRO A 192 -7.74 16.03 -2.31
C PRO A 192 -9.25 16.18 -2.56
N ARG A 193 -10.00 15.12 -2.31
CA ARG A 193 -11.46 15.09 -2.40
C ARG A 193 -12.07 15.95 -1.30
N GLU A 194 -13.08 16.74 -1.66
CA GLU A 194 -13.89 17.46 -0.68
C GLU A 194 -14.65 16.46 0.22
N GLY A 195 -14.41 16.52 1.52
CA GLY A 195 -14.98 15.57 2.49
C GLY A 195 -14.12 14.33 2.77
N GLY A 196 -12.96 14.19 2.15
CA GLY A 196 -12.01 13.10 2.43
C GLY A 196 -12.38 11.78 1.75
N ILE A 197 -12.21 10.66 2.44
CA ILE A 197 -12.46 9.32 1.88
C ILE A 197 -13.96 9.06 1.76
N ASP A 198 -14.40 8.61 0.58
CA ASP A 198 -15.74 8.07 0.41
C ASP A 198 -15.84 6.65 0.98
N TRP A 199 -16.50 6.54 2.14
CA TRP A 199 -16.77 5.29 2.86
C TRP A 199 -18.10 4.62 2.44
N GLY A 200 -18.85 5.21 1.51
CA GLY A 200 -20.22 4.80 1.17
C GLY A 200 -21.28 5.49 2.04
N LYS A 201 -22.56 5.37 1.63
CA LYS A 201 -23.69 6.14 2.21
C LYS A 201 -24.46 5.44 3.33
N ASP A 202 -24.34 4.12 3.44
CA ASP A 202 -25.22 3.28 4.27
C ASP A 202 -24.45 2.53 5.36
N LEU A 203 -23.62 3.24 6.11
CA LEU A 203 -22.85 2.65 7.21
C LEU A 203 -23.78 2.22 8.36
N ASN A 204 -23.67 0.96 8.75
CA ASN A 204 -24.42 0.33 9.83
C ASN A 204 -23.46 -0.12 10.94
N GLU A 205 -23.33 0.73 11.95
CA GLU A 205 -22.44 0.54 13.11
C GLU A 205 -22.78 -0.70 13.95
N GLN A 206 -24.00 -1.24 13.83
CA GLN A 206 -24.44 -2.41 14.60
C GLN A 206 -23.99 -3.73 13.97
N LYS A 207 -23.33 -3.69 12.81
CA LYS A 207 -22.93 -4.89 12.07
C LYS A 207 -21.42 -5.15 12.23
N PRO A 208 -21.00 -6.43 12.32
CA PRO A 208 -19.59 -6.79 12.39
C PRO A 208 -18.70 -6.18 11.31
N SER A 209 -19.23 -5.98 10.10
CA SER A 209 -18.53 -5.37 8.97
C SER A 209 -18.07 -3.94 9.22
N PHE A 210 -18.73 -3.20 10.11
CA PHE A 210 -18.33 -1.83 10.44
C PHE A 210 -16.93 -1.76 11.06
N ASP A 211 -16.54 -2.77 11.86
CA ASP A 211 -15.23 -2.80 12.50
C ASP A 211 -14.07 -2.96 11.50
N TYR A 212 -14.33 -3.46 10.29
CA TYR A 212 -13.30 -3.66 9.26
C TYR A 212 -13.07 -2.41 8.39
N ILE A 213 -13.99 -1.44 8.41
CA ILE A 213 -13.89 -0.21 7.61
C ILE A 213 -12.60 0.52 7.95
N GLY A 214 -11.85 0.96 6.93
CA GLY A 214 -10.62 1.72 7.10
C GLY A 214 -9.67 1.60 5.92
N VAL A 215 -8.52 2.25 6.03
CA VAL A 215 -7.39 2.09 5.11
C VAL A 215 -6.42 1.06 5.67
N TRP A 216 -5.95 0.19 4.78
CA TRP A 216 -5.12 -0.94 5.11
C TRP A 216 -3.91 -0.97 4.17
N GLY A 217 -2.71 -1.07 4.74
CA GLY A 217 -1.54 -1.53 4.02
C GLY A 217 -1.66 -3.04 3.76
N TRP A 218 -1.42 -3.44 2.52
CA TRP A 218 -1.65 -4.81 2.07
C TRP A 218 -0.35 -5.35 1.45
N ASN A 219 0.11 -6.51 1.91
CA ASN A 219 1.22 -7.25 1.34
C ASN A 219 0.72 -8.62 0.89
N VAL A 220 0.73 -8.89 -0.41
CA VAL A 220 0.41 -10.19 -1.00
C VAL A 220 1.66 -10.82 -1.58
N ASN A 221 1.91 -12.06 -1.20
CA ASN A 221 3.01 -12.85 -1.70
C ASN A 221 2.44 -14.09 -2.36
N TYR A 222 2.84 -14.36 -3.59
CA TYR A 222 2.47 -15.61 -4.27
C TYR A 222 3.68 -16.19 -4.98
N ALA A 223 3.95 -17.46 -4.68
CA ALA A 223 5.08 -18.18 -5.22
C ALA A 223 4.66 -19.04 -6.40
N VAL A 224 5.39 -18.94 -7.49
CA VAL A 224 5.17 -19.69 -8.72
C VAL A 224 6.43 -20.40 -9.17
N ARG A 225 6.22 -21.46 -9.94
CA ARG A 225 7.26 -22.16 -10.69
C ARG A 225 7.04 -21.91 -12.17
N THR A 226 8.06 -21.36 -12.82
CA THR A 226 8.04 -21.06 -14.25
C THR A 226 8.96 -22.01 -14.99
N THR A 227 8.47 -22.65 -16.04
CA THR A 227 9.26 -23.48 -16.95
C THR A 227 9.25 -22.91 -18.36
N GLY A 228 10.24 -23.28 -19.18
CA GLY A 228 10.35 -22.80 -20.58
C GLY A 228 11.05 -21.45 -20.73
N LEU A 229 11.64 -20.92 -19.65
CA LEU A 229 12.49 -19.73 -19.71
C LEU A 229 13.79 -20.02 -20.50
N PRO A 230 14.37 -19.03 -21.19
CA PRO A 230 15.67 -19.20 -21.82
C PRO A 230 16.76 -19.40 -20.77
N LEU A 231 17.76 -20.24 -21.06
CA LEU A 231 18.94 -20.53 -20.21
C LEU A 231 18.68 -21.29 -18.89
N VAL A 232 17.46 -21.26 -18.36
CA VAL A 232 17.05 -22.00 -17.16
C VAL A 232 15.80 -22.82 -17.45
N SER A 233 15.87 -24.14 -17.26
CA SER A 233 14.72 -25.03 -17.53
C SER A 233 13.55 -24.76 -16.60
N GLN A 234 13.83 -24.32 -15.37
CA GLN A 234 12.87 -24.06 -14.31
C GLN A 234 13.39 -22.94 -13.40
N GLN A 235 12.51 -22.06 -12.96
CA GLN A 235 12.78 -20.99 -12.01
C GLN A 235 11.63 -20.86 -11.01
N ASP A 236 11.96 -20.90 -9.72
CA ASP A 236 11.02 -20.60 -8.65
C ASP A 236 11.14 -19.14 -8.26
N SER A 237 10.01 -18.45 -8.19
CA SER A 237 9.95 -17.03 -7.90
C SER A 237 8.75 -16.68 -7.05
N VAL A 238 8.89 -15.64 -6.24
CA VAL A 238 7.80 -15.04 -5.47
C VAL A 238 7.54 -13.64 -6.00
N SER A 239 6.28 -13.37 -6.31
CA SER A 239 5.80 -12.02 -6.54
C SER A 239 5.41 -11.42 -5.19
N ILE A 240 6.05 -10.29 -4.85
CA ILE A 240 5.85 -9.53 -3.63
C ILE A 240 5.11 -8.26 -4.04
N ALA A 241 3.80 -8.22 -3.77
CA ALA A 241 2.94 -7.10 -4.14
C ALA A 241 2.52 -6.31 -2.90
N TYR A 242 2.78 -5.02 -2.91
CA TYR A 242 2.31 -4.07 -1.91
C TYR A 242 1.18 -3.26 -2.50
N GLY A 243 0.09 -3.09 -1.73
CA GLY A 243 -1.04 -2.28 -2.14
C GLY A 243 -1.69 -1.55 -0.98
N LEU A 244 -2.36 -0.46 -1.31
CA LEU A 244 -3.19 0.29 -0.39
C LEU A 244 -4.63 -0.19 -0.58
N ALA A 245 -5.23 -0.71 0.48
CA ALA A 245 -6.61 -1.18 0.47
C ALA A 245 -7.52 -0.21 1.22
N LYS A 246 -8.72 0.02 0.68
CA LYS A 246 -9.85 0.65 1.37
C LYS A 246 -10.91 -0.41 1.57
N ILE A 247 -11.29 -0.66 2.82
CA ILE A 247 -12.41 -1.54 3.15
C ILE A 247 -13.63 -0.68 3.43
N ILE A 248 -14.72 -0.95 2.74
CA ILE A 248 -16.04 -0.32 2.96
C ILE A 248 -17.08 -1.37 3.30
N GLN A 249 -18.18 -0.95 3.94
CA GLN A 249 -19.33 -1.83 4.15
C GLN A 249 -20.20 -1.85 2.88
N ASN A 250 -20.53 -3.05 2.41
CA ASN A 250 -21.37 -3.20 1.21
C ASN A 250 -22.87 -3.25 1.57
N SER A 251 -23.72 -3.15 0.55
CA SER A 251 -25.19 -3.10 0.71
C SER A 251 -25.81 -4.33 1.38
N LYS A 252 -25.06 -5.44 1.51
CA LYS A 252 -25.48 -6.66 2.19
C LYS A 252 -25.04 -6.72 3.65
N ASN A 253 -24.48 -5.63 4.19
CA ASN A 253 -23.78 -5.58 5.48
C ASN A 253 -22.53 -6.48 5.53
N GLY A 254 -21.98 -6.83 4.38
CA GLY A 254 -20.67 -7.43 4.22
C GLY A 254 -19.58 -6.37 4.12
N ILE A 255 -18.45 -6.72 3.52
CA ILE A 255 -17.38 -5.75 3.18
C ILE A 255 -16.99 -5.87 1.71
N ASP A 256 -16.58 -4.75 1.13
CA ASP A 256 -15.84 -4.71 -0.14
C ASP A 256 -14.43 -4.18 0.13
N ILE A 257 -13.42 -4.90 -0.36
CA ILE A 257 -11.99 -4.60 -0.21
C ILE A 257 -11.50 -4.07 -1.55
N HIS A 258 -11.33 -2.75 -1.63
CA HIS A 258 -10.81 -2.06 -2.80
C HIS A 258 -9.29 -1.96 -2.67
N LEU A 259 -8.54 -2.67 -3.50
CA LEU A 259 -7.07 -2.75 -3.44
C LEU A 259 -6.44 -2.04 -4.64
N LYS A 260 -5.67 -0.98 -4.40
CA LYS A 260 -4.78 -0.37 -5.38
C LYS A 260 -3.35 -0.87 -5.16
N LEU A 261 -2.75 -1.48 -6.17
CA LEU A 261 -1.35 -1.91 -6.08
C LEU A 261 -0.39 -0.72 -6.17
N CYS A 262 0.55 -0.68 -5.23
CA CYS A 262 1.57 0.35 -5.09
C CYS A 262 2.90 -0.10 -5.67
N SER A 263 3.27 -1.38 -5.53
CA SER A 263 4.51 -1.93 -6.09
C SER A 263 4.37 -3.43 -6.25
N ILE A 264 5.00 -3.98 -7.29
CA ILE A 264 5.20 -5.41 -7.47
C ILE A 264 6.69 -5.63 -7.67
N ARG A 265 7.25 -6.63 -6.99
CA ARG A 265 8.62 -7.07 -7.20
C ARG A 265 8.64 -8.58 -7.35
N LEU A 266 9.54 -9.09 -8.17
CA LEU A 266 9.81 -10.53 -8.22
C LEU A 266 11.14 -10.80 -7.54
N LYS A 267 11.19 -11.91 -6.80
CA LYS A 267 12.40 -12.44 -6.22
C LYS A 267 12.50 -13.93 -6.53
N ASN A 268 13.61 -14.37 -7.08
CA ASN A 268 13.87 -15.79 -7.25
C ASN A 268 14.36 -16.41 -5.95
N PHE A 269 14.12 -17.69 -5.77
CA PHE A 269 14.57 -18.43 -4.60
C PHE A 269 14.86 -19.89 -4.95
N LYS A 270 15.59 -20.57 -4.05
CA LYS A 270 15.82 -22.01 -4.09
C LYS A 270 14.84 -22.71 -3.17
N GLU A 271 14.52 -23.97 -3.46
CA GLU A 271 13.66 -24.79 -2.60
C GLU A 271 14.14 -24.86 -1.14
N ASP A 272 15.45 -24.77 -0.91
CA ASP A 272 16.08 -24.82 0.41
C ASP A 272 16.27 -23.44 1.09
N ASP A 273 15.72 -22.37 0.51
CA ASP A 273 15.86 -20.97 0.94
C ASP A 273 17.30 -20.44 1.01
N SER A 274 18.29 -21.18 0.51
CA SER A 274 19.65 -20.67 0.40
C SER A 274 19.71 -19.51 -0.59
N GLU A 275 20.72 -18.64 -0.45
CA GLU A 275 20.90 -17.51 -1.35
C GLU A 275 20.95 -17.98 -2.80
N PHE A 276 20.14 -17.33 -3.65
CA PHE A 276 20.07 -17.60 -5.07
C PHE A 276 20.82 -16.49 -5.80
N GLU A 277 21.81 -16.88 -6.62
CA GLU A 277 22.50 -15.95 -7.51
C GLU A 277 21.67 -15.82 -8.79
N ASP A 278 21.04 -14.67 -8.97
CA ASP A 278 20.18 -14.40 -10.11
C ASP A 278 20.98 -14.32 -11.42
N LEU A 279 20.92 -15.39 -12.23
CA LEU A 279 21.42 -15.35 -13.61
C LEU A 279 20.61 -14.36 -14.46
N ALA A 280 19.31 -14.23 -14.16
CA ALA A 280 18.43 -13.20 -14.67
C ALA A 280 17.31 -12.92 -13.67
N TYR A 281 16.86 -11.67 -13.60
CA TYR A 281 15.74 -11.24 -12.77
C TYR A 281 14.83 -10.28 -13.54
N ILE A 282 13.57 -10.25 -13.13
CA ILE A 282 12.54 -9.39 -13.73
C ILE A 282 12.37 -8.14 -12.88
N ILE A 283 12.44 -6.99 -13.52
CA ILE A 283 12.12 -5.68 -12.95
C ILE A 283 10.73 -5.30 -13.48
N VAL A 284 9.80 -5.08 -12.55
CA VAL A 284 8.46 -4.59 -12.87
C VAL A 284 8.48 -3.06 -12.73
N PRO A 285 8.27 -2.29 -13.81
CA PRO A 285 8.23 -0.83 -13.71
C PRO A 285 7.03 -0.35 -12.92
N ASP A 286 7.14 0.89 -12.43
CA ASP A 286 6.04 1.57 -11.77
C ASP A 286 4.79 1.68 -12.67
N ALA A 287 4.98 1.99 -13.95
CA ALA A 287 3.92 2.07 -14.96
C ALA A 287 3.07 0.79 -15.04
N TYR A 288 3.71 -0.38 -14.87
CA TYR A 288 3.01 -1.66 -14.81
C TYR A 288 2.02 -1.69 -13.65
N SER A 289 2.46 -1.35 -12.43
CA SER A 289 1.56 -1.36 -11.28
C SER A 289 0.55 -0.20 -11.27
N ASP A 290 0.87 0.93 -11.91
CA ASP A 290 -0.05 2.06 -12.06
C ASP A 290 -1.24 1.70 -12.94
N SER A 291 -1.00 0.93 -14.00
CA SER A 291 -2.04 0.55 -14.97
C SER A 291 -2.95 -0.58 -14.49
N ILE A 292 -2.63 -1.22 -13.36
CA ILE A 292 -3.51 -2.22 -12.76
C ILE A 292 -4.72 -1.49 -12.14
N PRO A 293 -5.95 -1.90 -12.50
CA PRO A 293 -7.16 -1.31 -11.93
C PRO A 293 -7.25 -1.60 -10.42
N VAL A 294 -8.14 -0.88 -9.74
CA VAL A 294 -8.51 -1.23 -8.37
C VAL A 294 -9.17 -2.61 -8.38
N LEU A 295 -8.60 -3.53 -7.62
CA LEU A 295 -9.15 -4.87 -7.44
C LEU A 295 -10.20 -4.82 -6.33
N ILE A 296 -11.38 -5.41 -6.54
CA ILE A 296 -12.48 -5.37 -5.56
C ILE A 296 -12.83 -6.80 -5.16
N ASN A 297 -12.50 -7.20 -3.92
CA ASN A 297 -12.96 -8.45 -3.33
C ASN A 297 -14.18 -8.17 -2.44
N SER A 298 -15.23 -8.97 -2.55
CA SER A 298 -16.42 -8.84 -1.71
C SER A 298 -16.54 -10.01 -0.74
N VAL A 299 -17.04 -9.71 0.46
CA VAL A 299 -17.43 -10.70 1.47
C VAL A 299 -18.85 -10.39 1.88
N ASN A 300 -19.79 -11.32 1.68
CA ASN A 300 -21.20 -11.07 2.00
C ASN A 300 -21.48 -11.01 3.52
N SER A 301 -20.67 -11.66 4.34
CA SER A 301 -20.80 -11.68 5.80
C SER A 301 -19.43 -11.90 6.43
N VAL A 302 -19.05 -11.04 7.37
CA VAL A 302 -17.82 -11.17 8.15
C VAL A 302 -18.15 -11.44 9.62
N PRO A 303 -17.31 -12.18 10.35
CA PRO A 303 -17.45 -12.34 11.79
C PRO A 303 -17.13 -11.03 12.51
N GLU A 304 -17.45 -10.95 13.80
CA GLU A 304 -16.93 -9.87 14.66
C GLU A 304 -15.40 -9.83 14.57
N MET A 305 -14.82 -8.62 14.59
CA MET A 305 -13.37 -8.43 14.47
C MET A 305 -12.66 -8.78 15.78
N LYS A 306 -12.65 -10.07 16.08
CA LYS A 306 -12.02 -10.67 17.25
C LYS A 306 -10.81 -11.50 16.82
N LYS A 307 -9.76 -11.48 17.63
CA LYS A 307 -8.59 -12.34 17.44
C LYS A 307 -9.02 -13.78 17.17
N ASP A 308 -8.35 -14.41 16.21
CA ASP A 308 -8.58 -15.77 15.71
C ASP A 308 -9.88 -15.99 14.92
N SER A 309 -10.68 -14.93 14.67
CA SER A 309 -11.82 -15.04 13.75
C SER A 309 -11.32 -15.24 12.32
N THR A 310 -12.03 -16.08 11.56
CA THR A 310 -11.67 -16.38 10.17
C THR A 310 -12.84 -16.18 9.22
N PHE A 311 -12.51 -15.82 7.97
CA PHE A 311 -13.46 -15.76 6.86
C PHE A 311 -12.72 -15.81 5.53
N ASP A 312 -13.46 -16.13 4.47
CA ASP A 312 -12.95 -16.18 3.11
C ASP A 312 -13.48 -15.01 2.29
N THR A 313 -12.67 -14.50 1.36
CA THR A 313 -13.17 -13.61 0.31
C THR A 313 -13.86 -14.40 -0.81
N ASP A 314 -14.56 -13.69 -1.69
CA ASP A 314 -14.81 -14.19 -3.03
C ASP A 314 -13.52 -14.32 -3.86
N ILE A 315 -13.68 -14.74 -5.11
CA ILE A 315 -12.58 -14.80 -6.08
C ILE A 315 -12.56 -13.50 -6.87
N VAL A 316 -11.41 -12.84 -6.89
CA VAL A 316 -11.15 -11.72 -7.80
C VAL A 316 -10.32 -12.19 -8.97
N LEU A 317 -10.80 -11.94 -10.17
CA LEU A 317 -10.11 -12.17 -11.44
C LEU A 317 -9.55 -10.84 -11.95
N ASP A 318 -8.27 -10.86 -12.32
CA ASP A 318 -7.55 -9.75 -12.94
C ASP A 318 -6.95 -10.23 -14.27
N VAL A 319 -7.12 -9.43 -15.32
CA VAL A 319 -6.53 -9.66 -16.64
C VAL A 319 -5.70 -8.44 -17.00
N ARG A 320 -4.41 -8.68 -17.26
CA ARG A 320 -3.43 -7.63 -17.55
C ARG A 320 -2.91 -7.77 -18.98
N GLY A 321 -2.74 -6.66 -19.66
CA GLY A 321 -2.26 -6.58 -21.04
C GLY A 321 -3.22 -7.14 -22.10
N ALA A 322 -4.43 -7.58 -21.70
CA ALA A 322 -5.42 -8.15 -22.62
C ALA A 322 -6.86 -7.70 -22.31
N ARG A 323 -7.69 -7.60 -23.35
CA ARG A 323 -9.16 -7.38 -23.25
C ARG A 323 -9.89 -8.60 -23.80
N LEU A 324 -10.32 -9.48 -22.91
CA LEU A 324 -10.92 -10.76 -23.27
C LEU A 324 -12.45 -10.67 -23.30
N PRO A 325 -13.14 -11.22 -24.32
CA PRO A 325 -14.60 -11.29 -24.35
C PRO A 325 -15.19 -12.11 -23.19
N ASP A 326 -14.53 -13.22 -22.86
CA ASP A 326 -14.78 -14.01 -21.65
C ASP A 326 -13.46 -14.16 -20.87
N PRO A 327 -13.26 -13.35 -19.81
CA PRO A 327 -12.05 -13.38 -19.01
C PRO A 327 -11.72 -14.73 -18.35
N TRP A 328 -12.70 -15.63 -18.18
CA TRP A 328 -12.46 -16.94 -17.57
C TRP A 328 -11.99 -17.96 -18.58
N ASN A 329 -12.59 -17.96 -19.78
CA ASN A 329 -12.46 -19.08 -20.72
C ASN A 329 -11.75 -18.73 -22.04
N THR A 330 -11.70 -17.47 -22.44
CA THR A 330 -10.94 -17.07 -23.66
C THR A 330 -9.46 -17.34 -23.39
N PRO A 331 -8.66 -17.95 -24.28
CA PRO A 331 -7.21 -18.06 -24.09
C PRO A 331 -6.54 -16.68 -23.98
N LEU A 332 -5.42 -16.56 -23.24
CA LEU A 332 -4.60 -15.36 -23.30
C LEU A 332 -3.96 -15.22 -24.69
N PRO A 333 -3.86 -14.00 -25.25
CA PRO A 333 -3.10 -13.76 -26.48
C PRO A 333 -1.61 -14.05 -26.25
N ASP A 334 -0.89 -14.46 -27.28
CA ASP A 334 0.55 -14.69 -27.24
C ASP A 334 1.24 -14.08 -28.48
N PHE A 335 2.54 -14.33 -28.65
CA PHE A 335 3.30 -13.79 -29.78
C PHE A 335 2.91 -14.40 -31.14
N GLU A 336 2.10 -15.47 -31.16
CA GLU A 336 1.54 -16.08 -32.37
C GLU A 336 0.15 -15.51 -32.69
N ASP A 337 -0.65 -15.20 -31.66
CA ASP A 337 -1.97 -14.56 -31.78
C ASP A 337 -2.14 -13.41 -30.77
N THR A 338 -2.09 -12.18 -31.28
CA THR A 338 -2.17 -10.95 -30.48
C THR A 338 -3.56 -10.31 -30.45
N GLN A 339 -4.60 -10.97 -30.97
CA GLN A 339 -5.92 -10.37 -31.24
C GLN A 339 -6.52 -9.59 -30.06
N TYR A 340 -6.28 -10.04 -28.82
CA TYR A 340 -6.83 -9.42 -27.60
C TYR A 340 -5.82 -8.62 -26.78
N ALA A 341 -4.55 -8.60 -27.19
CA ALA A 341 -3.52 -7.90 -26.46
C ALA A 341 -3.61 -6.40 -26.73
N TYR A 342 -3.36 -5.58 -25.70
CA TYR A 342 -3.37 -4.12 -25.81
C TYR A 342 -2.33 -3.51 -24.89
N ASP A 343 -1.85 -2.32 -25.24
CA ASP A 343 -0.94 -1.53 -24.43
C ASP A 343 -1.67 -0.97 -23.20
N GLN A 344 -1.56 -1.69 -22.08
CA GLN A 344 -2.28 -1.34 -20.86
C GLN A 344 -1.54 -0.28 -20.04
N ASP A 345 -0.21 -0.33 -20.00
CA ASP A 345 0.66 0.62 -19.30
C ASP A 345 1.04 1.87 -20.12
N ARG A 346 0.58 1.94 -21.38
CA ARG A 346 0.64 3.10 -22.28
C ARG A 346 2.07 3.53 -22.61
N ASP A 347 2.97 2.57 -22.74
CA ASP A 347 4.37 2.81 -23.08
C ASP A 347 4.66 2.66 -24.59
N GLY A 348 3.62 2.39 -25.38
CA GLY A 348 3.68 2.15 -26.83
C GLY A 348 3.97 0.69 -27.20
N LYS A 349 3.95 -0.24 -26.23
CA LYS A 349 4.19 -1.67 -26.43
C LYS A 349 2.93 -2.46 -26.13
N ILE A 350 2.71 -3.54 -26.87
CA ILE A 350 1.53 -4.38 -26.69
C ILE A 350 1.65 -5.22 -25.42
N GLY A 351 0.60 -5.29 -24.60
CA GLY A 351 0.60 -6.04 -23.34
C GLY A 351 0.99 -5.17 -22.16
N MET A 352 1.77 -5.74 -21.24
CA MET A 352 2.38 -5.06 -20.11
C MET A 352 3.89 -5.23 -20.16
N THR A 353 4.65 -4.17 -19.92
CA THR A 353 6.10 -4.20 -20.06
C THR A 353 6.79 -4.56 -18.75
N THR A 354 7.71 -5.53 -18.84
CA THR A 354 8.67 -5.86 -17.79
C THR A 354 10.09 -5.84 -18.35
N PHE A 355 11.09 -5.61 -17.51
CA PHE A 355 12.49 -5.66 -17.92
C PHE A 355 13.16 -6.92 -17.39
N VAL A 356 13.91 -7.59 -18.25
CA VAL A 356 14.81 -8.66 -17.84
C VAL A 356 16.20 -8.07 -17.70
N ASN A 357 16.86 -8.33 -16.57
CA ASN A 357 18.25 -7.94 -16.33
C ASN A 357 19.08 -9.12 -15.84
N GLY A 358 20.39 -9.12 -16.10
CA GLY A 358 21.29 -10.25 -15.82
C GLY A 358 22.12 -10.65 -17.04
N ILE A 359 22.34 -11.94 -17.25
CA ILE A 359 23.08 -12.49 -18.42
C ILE A 359 22.40 -12.09 -19.73
N LEU A 360 21.07 -12.07 -19.74
CA LEU A 360 20.27 -11.51 -20.81
C LEU A 360 19.64 -10.20 -20.32
N THR A 361 19.61 -9.19 -21.19
CA THR A 361 18.98 -7.91 -20.91
C THR A 361 17.99 -7.59 -22.03
N GLY A 362 16.81 -7.11 -21.65
CA GLY A 362 15.82 -6.63 -22.60
C GLY A 362 14.46 -6.39 -21.97
N GLU A 363 13.46 -6.25 -22.81
CA GLU A 363 12.07 -6.00 -22.45
C GLU A 363 11.25 -7.21 -22.88
N VAL A 364 10.33 -7.61 -22.02
CA VAL A 364 9.32 -8.63 -22.31
C VAL A 364 7.96 -8.00 -22.11
N TYR A 365 7.11 -8.15 -23.13
CA TYR A 365 5.74 -7.69 -23.07
C TYR A 365 4.83 -8.91 -22.90
N ASN A 366 4.09 -8.94 -21.80
CA ASN A 366 3.28 -10.08 -21.42
C ASN A 366 1.80 -9.74 -21.29
N THR A 367 0.98 -10.79 -21.34
CA THR A 367 -0.38 -10.74 -20.84
C THR A 367 -0.54 -11.74 -19.72
N GLN A 368 -1.35 -11.40 -18.74
CA GLN A 368 -1.51 -12.20 -17.53
C GLN A 368 -2.98 -12.37 -17.22
N ARG A 369 -3.35 -13.56 -16.75
CA ARG A 369 -4.59 -13.81 -16.05
C ARG A 369 -4.28 -14.34 -14.67
N TRP A 370 -4.82 -13.66 -13.67
CA TRP A 370 -4.61 -14.04 -12.29
C TRP A 370 -5.94 -14.00 -11.56
N TRP A 371 -6.17 -14.99 -10.71
CA TRP A 371 -7.25 -14.89 -9.75
C TRP A 371 -6.76 -15.20 -8.35
N VAL A 372 -7.41 -14.63 -7.35
CA VAL A 372 -7.09 -14.87 -5.94
C VAL A 372 -8.33 -14.99 -5.08
N LYS A 373 -8.21 -15.77 -4.02
CA LYS A 373 -9.10 -15.85 -2.86
C LYS A 373 -8.25 -15.80 -1.60
N TYR A 374 -8.64 -14.95 -0.65
CA TYR A 374 -7.94 -14.80 0.62
C TYR A 374 -8.62 -15.62 1.71
N HIS A 375 -7.83 -16.37 2.48
CA HIS A 375 -8.27 -17.04 3.70
C HIS A 375 -7.84 -16.19 4.89
N ILE A 376 -8.74 -15.33 5.35
CA ILE A 376 -8.42 -14.27 6.31
C ILE A 376 -8.52 -14.80 7.73
N LYS A 377 -7.49 -14.54 8.54
CA LYS A 377 -7.46 -14.67 10.00
C LYS A 377 -7.22 -13.30 10.62
N VAL A 378 -8.08 -12.91 11.55
CA VAL A 378 -7.94 -11.67 12.32
C VAL A 378 -6.95 -11.91 13.45
N LEU A 379 -5.83 -11.19 13.46
CA LEU A 379 -4.83 -11.27 14.54
C LEU A 379 -5.12 -10.23 15.63
N SER A 380 -5.58 -9.05 15.23
CA SER A 380 -5.99 -7.95 16.08
C SER A 380 -6.94 -7.00 15.31
N ARG A 381 -7.33 -5.87 15.91
CA ARG A 381 -8.08 -4.82 15.20
C ARG A 381 -7.29 -4.13 14.08
N GLU A 382 -5.97 -4.25 14.16
CA GLU A 382 -5.01 -3.58 13.27
C GLU A 382 -4.35 -4.56 12.30
N GLN A 383 -4.48 -5.87 12.51
CA GLN A 383 -3.73 -6.87 11.77
C GLN A 383 -4.61 -8.04 11.34
N MET A 384 -4.51 -8.38 10.07
CA MET A 384 -5.04 -9.60 9.49
C MET A 384 -3.96 -10.30 8.67
N SER A 385 -4.05 -11.62 8.55
CA SER A 385 -3.15 -12.39 7.70
C SER A 385 -3.79 -13.69 7.27
N GLY A 386 -3.12 -14.40 6.37
CA GLY A 386 -3.48 -15.78 6.06
C GLY A 386 -2.95 -16.24 4.72
N LEU A 387 -3.34 -17.46 4.36
CA LEU A 387 -2.96 -18.06 3.09
C LEU A 387 -3.84 -17.54 1.95
N ILE A 388 -3.37 -17.69 0.72
CA ILE A 388 -4.16 -17.38 -0.46
C ILE A 388 -4.27 -18.61 -1.38
N ASP A 389 -5.46 -18.75 -1.96
CA ASP A 389 -5.66 -19.56 -3.15
C ASP A 389 -5.56 -18.65 -4.36
N PHE A 390 -4.71 -19.00 -5.32
CA PHE A 390 -4.57 -18.24 -6.55
C PHE A 390 -4.26 -19.13 -7.76
N ASN A 391 -4.51 -18.60 -8.95
CA ASN A 391 -3.93 -19.12 -10.19
C ASN A 391 -3.26 -17.97 -10.93
N SER A 392 -2.21 -18.28 -11.69
CA SER A 392 -1.56 -17.33 -12.58
C SER A 392 -1.27 -18.02 -13.90
N GLU A 393 -1.72 -17.40 -14.99
CA GLU A 393 -1.39 -17.73 -16.36
C GLU A 393 -0.68 -16.51 -16.95
N GLU A 394 0.40 -16.73 -17.69
CA GLU A 394 1.17 -15.66 -18.33
C GLU A 394 1.63 -16.13 -19.71
N THR A 395 1.50 -15.23 -20.69
CA THR A 395 1.96 -15.44 -22.06
C THR A 395 2.79 -14.25 -22.52
N ILE A 396 3.77 -14.50 -23.37
CA ILE A 396 4.60 -13.46 -23.97
C ILE A 396 3.95 -13.06 -25.29
N VAL A 397 3.63 -11.77 -25.46
CA VAL A 397 3.07 -11.22 -26.71
C VAL A 397 4.11 -10.49 -27.54
N GLY A 398 5.24 -10.11 -26.94
CA GLY A 398 6.38 -9.58 -27.66
C GLY A 398 7.61 -9.37 -26.77
N ALA A 399 8.72 -8.97 -27.38
CA ALA A 399 9.95 -8.68 -26.66
C ALA A 399 10.88 -7.79 -27.49
N SER A 400 11.83 -7.12 -26.84
CA SER A 400 12.89 -6.39 -27.54
C SER A 400 13.96 -7.31 -28.15
N ASN A 401 14.06 -8.56 -27.69
CA ASN A 401 14.95 -9.59 -28.23
C ASN A 401 14.19 -10.90 -28.48
N LYS A 402 14.37 -11.50 -29.66
CA LYS A 402 13.71 -12.75 -30.08
C LYS A 402 13.99 -13.94 -29.16
N ILE A 403 15.10 -13.94 -28.41
CA ILE A 403 15.40 -15.02 -27.46
C ILE A 403 14.33 -15.14 -26.36
N PHE A 404 13.61 -14.04 -26.06
CA PHE A 404 12.55 -14.04 -25.07
C PHE A 404 11.18 -14.46 -25.63
N LEU A 405 11.05 -14.65 -26.95
CA LEU A 405 9.80 -15.13 -27.56
C LEU A 405 9.70 -16.66 -27.41
N THR A 406 9.44 -17.10 -26.18
CA THR A 406 9.30 -18.50 -25.80
C THR A 406 7.95 -18.75 -25.14
N LYS A 407 7.44 -19.98 -25.25
CA LYS A 407 6.27 -20.41 -24.50
C LYS A 407 6.72 -20.79 -23.10
N ILE A 408 6.25 -20.02 -22.12
CA ILE A 408 6.44 -20.32 -20.70
C ILE A 408 5.23 -21.04 -20.14
N ASN A 409 5.44 -21.78 -19.06
CA ASN A 409 4.36 -22.35 -18.27
C ASN A 409 4.55 -21.95 -16.81
N VAL A 410 3.58 -21.24 -16.26
CA VAL A 410 3.57 -20.77 -14.88
C VAL A 410 2.60 -21.63 -14.08
N VAL A 411 3.08 -22.23 -13.00
CA VAL A 411 2.23 -23.02 -12.09
C VAL A 411 2.44 -22.54 -10.66
N ARG A 412 1.41 -22.73 -9.81
CA ARG A 412 1.53 -22.46 -8.37
C ARG A 412 2.67 -23.30 -7.79
N HIS A 413 3.51 -22.68 -6.96
CA HIS A 413 4.56 -23.40 -6.24
C HIS A 413 3.94 -24.43 -5.26
N PRO A 414 4.51 -25.63 -5.11
CA PRO A 414 3.91 -26.70 -4.29
C PRO A 414 3.85 -26.39 -2.78
N GLN A 415 4.74 -25.53 -2.27
CA GLN A 415 4.73 -25.08 -0.87
C GLN A 415 3.73 -23.92 -0.69
N ALA A 416 2.56 -24.24 -0.14
CA ALA A 416 1.46 -23.29 0.02
C ALA A 416 1.77 -22.12 0.96
N ASP A 417 2.62 -22.32 1.97
CA ASP A 417 3.01 -21.29 2.93
C ASP A 417 3.90 -20.18 2.34
N ARG A 418 4.39 -20.35 1.10
CA ARG A 418 5.03 -19.26 0.35
C ARG A 418 4.03 -18.30 -0.30
N SER A 419 2.74 -18.65 -0.27
CA SER A 419 1.67 -17.85 -0.86
C SER A 419 0.69 -17.41 0.22
N TYR A 420 0.82 -16.17 0.65
CA TYR A 420 0.11 -15.61 1.79
C TYR A 420 -0.08 -14.11 1.64
N PHE A 421 -0.89 -13.52 2.51
CA PHE A 421 -1.01 -12.09 2.63
C PHE A 421 -0.90 -11.63 4.09
N ARG A 422 -0.58 -10.35 4.25
CA ARG A 422 -0.63 -9.60 5.50
C ARG A 422 -1.30 -8.26 5.26
N ALA A 423 -2.19 -7.87 6.15
CA ALA A 423 -2.87 -6.58 6.14
C ALA A 423 -2.65 -5.87 7.47
N LEU A 424 -2.23 -4.61 7.41
CA LEU A 424 -2.02 -3.72 8.55
C LEU A 424 -2.92 -2.51 8.38
N ARG A 425 -3.72 -2.15 9.37
CA ARG A 425 -4.47 -0.90 9.34
C ARG A 425 -3.49 0.28 9.42
N VAL A 426 -3.73 1.30 8.59
CA VAL A 426 -2.84 2.47 8.45
C VAL A 426 -3.67 3.76 8.54
N LEU A 427 -3.00 4.90 8.61
CA LEU A 427 -3.67 6.20 8.61
C LEU A 427 -4.51 6.38 7.33
N GLU A 428 -5.62 7.11 7.42
CA GLU A 428 -6.53 7.36 6.30
C GLU A 428 -5.84 8.08 5.12
N ASP A 429 -4.91 8.97 5.42
CA ASP A 429 -4.13 9.73 4.44
C ASP A 429 -2.87 8.98 3.96
N THR A 430 -2.67 7.72 4.35
CA THR A 430 -1.55 6.91 3.89
C THR A 430 -1.60 6.79 2.37
N ASP A 431 -0.55 7.26 1.70
CA ASP A 431 -0.34 7.07 0.27
C ASP A 431 0.54 5.84 -0.01
N CYS A 432 0.65 5.45 -1.28
CA CYS A 432 1.49 4.33 -1.66
C CYS A 432 2.97 4.56 -1.33
N LYS A 433 3.47 5.80 -1.38
CA LYS A 433 4.87 6.09 -1.02
C LYS A 433 5.11 5.78 0.46
N THR A 434 4.23 6.27 1.32
CA THR A 434 4.25 6.05 2.77
C THR A 434 4.21 4.56 3.09
N LEU A 435 3.30 3.81 2.45
CA LEU A 435 3.22 2.37 2.60
C LEU A 435 4.54 1.67 2.26
N LEU A 436 5.18 2.09 1.17
CA LEU A 436 6.44 1.51 0.70
C LEU A 436 7.62 1.84 1.62
N GLU A 437 7.60 2.97 2.31
CA GLU A 437 8.56 3.30 3.37
C GLU A 437 8.28 2.48 4.65
N MET A 438 7.00 2.30 5.01
CA MET A 438 6.58 1.52 6.19
C MET A 438 7.02 0.06 6.12
N LYS A 439 6.98 -0.58 4.94
CA LYS A 439 7.39 -1.99 4.79
C LYS A 439 8.90 -2.24 4.97
N ASP A 440 9.73 -1.21 4.79
CA ASP A 440 11.18 -1.33 4.85
C ASP A 440 11.72 -1.24 6.28
N ARG A 441 10.86 -0.84 7.24
CA ARG A 441 11.19 -0.90 8.66
C ARG A 441 11.37 -2.34 9.12
N GLU A 442 12.34 -2.56 10.01
CA GLU A 442 12.70 -3.91 10.45
C GLU A 442 11.56 -4.62 11.21
N ASP A 443 10.80 -3.85 11.98
CA ASP A 443 9.66 -4.25 12.81
C ASP A 443 8.31 -4.24 12.05
N SER A 444 8.31 -3.96 10.75
CA SER A 444 7.07 -3.79 10.00
C SER A 444 6.33 -5.13 9.84
N PHE A 445 5.04 -5.14 10.21
CA PHE A 445 4.15 -6.28 9.92
C PHE A 445 4.01 -6.54 8.41
N LEU A 446 4.20 -5.52 7.58
CA LEU A 446 4.15 -5.65 6.13
C LEU A 446 5.46 -6.13 5.53
N LYS A 447 6.52 -6.35 6.32
CA LYS A 447 7.79 -6.85 5.79
C LYS A 447 7.61 -8.23 5.17
N PHE A 448 8.18 -8.42 3.98
CA PHE A 448 8.19 -9.71 3.30
C PHE A 448 8.99 -10.75 4.10
N THR A 449 8.44 -11.96 4.23
CA THR A 449 9.15 -13.16 4.67
C THR A 449 9.00 -14.28 3.64
N PRO A 450 10.01 -15.14 3.39
CA PRO A 450 9.91 -16.19 2.37
C PRO A 450 8.76 -17.19 2.62
N HIS A 451 8.45 -17.41 3.89
CA HIS A 451 7.37 -18.27 4.35
C HIS A 451 6.41 -17.48 5.23
N TYR A 452 5.15 -17.89 5.19
CA TYR A 452 4.13 -17.45 6.12
C TYR A 452 4.50 -17.90 7.54
N LYS A 453 4.51 -16.93 8.44
CA LYS A 453 4.68 -17.13 9.88
C LYS A 453 3.50 -16.43 10.53
N GLU A 454 2.72 -17.20 11.28
CA GLU A 454 1.62 -16.67 12.10
C GLU A 454 2.11 -15.75 13.21
#